data_AF-A0A3E2YUL4-F1
#
_entry.id   AF-A0A3E2YUL4-F1
#
_cell.length_a   1.000
_cell.length_b   1.000
_cell.length_c   1.000
_cell.angle_alpha   90.00
_cell.angle_beta   90.00
_cell.angle_gamma   90.00
#
_symmetry.space_group_name_H-M   'P 1'
#
loop_
_entity.id
_entity.type
_entity.pdbx_description
1 polymer ?
#
loop_
_entity_poly.entity_id
_entity_poly.type
_entity_poly.pdbx_seq_one_letter_code
_entity_poly.pdbx_strand_id
1 'polypeptide(L)'
;MTARHPPRYAGGPCLTCGKPWPCFDRQVASLVEFAGRGSLLVAYMGDWLRLGVEERERRGLPFDPEMETRHLGWLDMVLPAQGEHRSGDD
;
A
#
# COMPACT_ATOMS: atom_id res chain seq x y z
N MET A 1 -15.98 13.32 -6.58
CA MET A 1 -14.71 12.84 -7.13
C MET A 1 -13.71 12.84 -5.99
N THR A 2 -13.29 11.67 -5.49
CA THR A 2 -12.20 11.61 -4.49
C THR A 2 -10.93 12.14 -5.14
N ALA A 3 -10.28 13.13 -4.53
CA ALA A 3 -9.03 13.66 -5.04
C ALA A 3 -8.03 12.51 -5.23
N ARG A 4 -7.29 12.48 -6.34
CA ARG A 4 -6.27 11.44 -6.55
C ARG A 4 -5.09 11.77 -5.64
N HIS A 5 -4.59 10.80 -4.88
CA HIS A 5 -3.40 10.93 -4.01
C HIS A 5 -2.22 10.10 -4.56
N PRO A 6 -1.63 10.47 -5.73
CA PRO A 6 -0.49 9.76 -6.28
C PRO A 6 0.81 10.13 -5.53
N PRO A 7 1.83 9.25 -5.54
CA PRO A 7 3.15 9.60 -5.04
C PRO A 7 3.88 10.54 -6.03
N ARG A 8 4.76 11.41 -5.53
CA ARG A 8 5.68 12.20 -6.41
C ARG A 8 6.73 11.31 -7.10
N TYR A 9 7.16 10.27 -6.40
CA TYR A 9 8.01 9.17 -6.83
C TYR A 9 7.81 8.01 -5.85
N ALA A 10 8.15 6.79 -6.22
CA ALA A 10 7.97 5.63 -5.35
C ALA A 10 8.68 5.82 -3.99
N GLY A 11 7.98 5.56 -2.88
CA GLY A 11 8.54 5.80 -1.53
C GLY A 11 8.68 7.27 -1.13
N GLY A 12 8.20 8.20 -1.96
CA GLY A 12 8.21 9.64 -1.71
C GLY A 12 6.92 10.17 -1.07
N PRO A 13 6.79 11.50 -0.94
CA PRO A 13 5.57 12.11 -0.44
C PRO A 13 4.44 12.04 -1.48
N CYS A 14 3.21 12.08 -0.98
CA CYS A 14 2.01 12.25 -1.77
C CYS A 14 2.02 13.63 -2.45
N LEU A 15 1.73 13.66 -3.76
CA LEU A 15 1.68 14.89 -4.54
C LEU A 15 0.59 15.84 -4.06
N THR A 16 -0.51 15.30 -3.53
CA THR A 16 -1.73 16.05 -3.17
C THR A 16 -1.67 16.65 -1.77
N CYS A 17 -1.25 15.87 -0.77
CA CYS A 17 -1.26 16.31 0.63
C CYS A 17 0.14 16.43 1.27
N GLY A 18 1.21 16.10 0.54
CA GLY A 18 2.60 16.23 1.02
C GLY A 18 3.04 15.19 2.06
N LYS A 19 2.11 14.43 2.66
CA LYS A 19 2.42 13.36 3.62
C LYS A 19 3.16 12.19 2.95
N PRO A 20 3.95 11.39 3.69
CA PRO A 20 4.55 10.17 3.17
C PRO A 20 3.52 9.28 2.48
N TRP A 21 3.87 8.74 1.32
CA TRP A 21 2.98 7.85 0.57
C TRP A 21 3.17 6.38 0.99
N PRO A 22 2.10 5.56 1.05
CA PRO A 22 0.70 5.96 0.88
C PRO A 22 0.20 6.75 2.09
N CYS A 23 -0.48 7.87 1.85
CA CYS A 23 -1.15 8.63 2.89
C CYS A 23 -2.50 7.98 3.24
N PHE A 24 -3.10 8.34 4.38
CA PHE A 24 -4.39 7.79 4.84
C PHE A 24 -5.47 7.77 3.75
N ASP A 25 -5.69 8.90 3.05
CA ASP A 25 -6.68 8.97 1.97
C ASP A 25 -6.40 7.98 0.83
N ARG A 26 -5.11 7.71 0.55
CA ARG A 26 -4.72 6.71 -0.45
C ARG A 26 -4.93 5.29 0.07
N GLN A 27 -4.66 5.02 1.34
CA GLN A 27 -4.95 3.71 1.96
C GLN A 27 -6.46 3.41 1.86
N VAL A 28 -7.32 4.36 2.26
CA VAL A 28 -8.78 4.25 2.14
C VAL A 28 -9.22 4.09 0.69
N ALA A 29 -8.69 4.90 -0.23
CA ALA A 29 -9.02 4.76 -1.65
C ALA A 29 -8.63 3.39 -2.22
N SER A 30 -7.54 2.79 -1.74
CA SER A 30 -7.09 1.47 -2.18
C SER A 30 -8.01 0.36 -1.66
N LEU A 31 -8.58 0.49 -0.45
CA LEU A 31 -9.60 -0.44 0.03
C LEU A 31 -10.83 -0.45 -0.86
N VAL A 32 -11.28 0.73 -1.30
CA VAL A 32 -12.43 0.85 -2.21
C VAL A 32 -12.08 0.31 -3.60
N GLU A 33 -10.90 0.65 -4.14
CA GLU A 33 -10.44 0.22 -5.47
C GLU A 33 -10.29 -1.30 -5.55
N PHE A 34 -9.83 -1.95 -4.49
CA PHE A 34 -9.59 -3.38 -4.42
C PHE A 34 -10.62 -4.14 -3.57
N ALA A 35 -11.84 -3.60 -3.39
CA ALA A 35 -12.89 -4.28 -2.64
C ALA A 35 -13.11 -5.72 -3.14
N GLY A 36 -13.11 -6.69 -2.23
CA GLY A 36 -13.22 -8.12 -2.54
C GLY A 36 -11.97 -8.74 -3.19
N ARG A 37 -10.89 -7.98 -3.40
CA ARG A 37 -9.66 -8.39 -4.10
C ARG A 37 -8.42 -8.15 -3.23
N GLY A 38 -8.47 -8.61 -1.98
CA GLY A 38 -7.44 -8.36 -0.97
C GLY A 38 -6.03 -8.82 -1.37
N SER A 39 -5.90 -9.99 -2.02
CA SER A 39 -4.59 -10.47 -2.50
C SER A 39 -3.96 -9.54 -3.54
N LEU A 40 -4.77 -8.96 -4.43
CA LEU A 40 -4.30 -7.96 -5.39
C LEU A 40 -3.90 -6.65 -4.71
N LEU A 41 -4.59 -6.25 -3.65
CA LEU A 41 -4.20 -5.08 -2.86
C LEU A 41 -2.85 -5.28 -2.17
N VAL A 42 -2.63 -6.46 -1.59
CA VAL A 42 -1.35 -6.83 -0.96
C VAL A 42 -0.22 -6.80 -1.99
N ALA A 43 -0.40 -7.46 -3.14
CA ALA A 43 0.58 -7.45 -4.22
C ALA A 43 0.87 -6.02 -4.70
N TYR A 44 -0.18 -5.22 -4.94
CA TYR A 44 -0.06 -3.83 -5.36
C TYR A 44 0.74 -2.98 -4.37
N MET A 45 0.46 -3.07 -3.06
CA MET A 45 1.19 -2.31 -2.04
C MET A 45 2.61 -2.83 -1.83
N GLY A 46 2.83 -4.14 -1.96
CA GLY A 46 4.16 -4.76 -1.93
C GLY A 46 5.06 -4.29 -3.07
N ASP A 47 4.52 -4.18 -4.29
CA ASP A 47 5.27 -3.63 -5.43
C ASP A 47 5.68 -2.17 -5.20
N TRP A 48 4.78 -1.36 -4.63
CA TRP A 48 5.11 0.02 -4.28
C TRP A 48 6.16 0.13 -3.17
N LEU A 49 6.11 -0.76 -2.17
CA LEU A 49 7.14 -0.83 -1.13
C LEU A 49 8.51 -1.13 -1.77
N ARG A 50 8.59 -2.18 -2.61
CA ARG A 50 9.82 -2.56 -3.32
C ARG A 50 10.37 -1.40 -4.15
N LEU A 51 9.53 -0.80 -4.99
CA LEU A 51 9.92 0.36 -5.81
C LEU A 51 10.35 1.56 -4.95
N GLY A 52 9.73 1.74 -3.78
CA GLY A 52 10.08 2.81 -2.85
C GLY A 52 11.46 2.64 -2.22
N VAL A 53 11.81 1.41 -1.84
CA VAL A 53 13.15 1.06 -1.33
C VAL A 53 14.20 1.31 -2.42
N GLU A 54 14.00 0.74 -3.61
CA GLU A 54 14.91 0.89 -4.75
C GLU A 54 15.13 2.37 -5.13
N GLU A 55 14.06 3.16 -5.15
CA GLU A 55 14.13 4.57 -5.52
C GLU A 55 14.85 5.43 -4.48
N ARG A 56 14.74 5.08 -3.19
CA ARG A 56 15.49 5.77 -2.12
C ARG A 56 16.97 5.44 -2.19
N GLU A 57 17.32 4.18 -2.38
CA GLU A 57 18.71 3.74 -2.57
C GLU A 57 19.34 4.46 -3.76
N ARG A 58 18.64 4.46 -4.91
CA ARG A 58 19.08 5.16 -6.13
C ARG A 58 19.32 6.65 -5.92
N ARG A 59 18.57 7.29 -5.02
CA ARG A 59 18.69 8.71 -4.68
C ARG A 59 19.67 9.01 -3.54
N GLY A 60 20.23 7.98 -2.89
CA GLY A 60 21.05 8.15 -1.69
C GLY A 60 20.28 8.74 -0.51
N LEU A 61 18.96 8.48 -0.43
CA LEU A 61 18.14 8.95 0.69
C LEU A 61 18.35 8.05 1.92
N PRO A 62 18.21 8.60 3.15
CA PRO A 62 18.29 7.79 4.37
C PRO A 62 17.27 6.65 4.40
N PHE A 63 17.54 5.62 5.20
CA PHE A 63 16.56 4.59 5.50
C PHE A 63 15.28 5.19 6.11
N ASP A 64 14.12 4.72 5.66
CA ASP A 64 12.80 5.12 6.19
C ASP A 64 12.20 3.94 6.95
N PRO A 65 12.32 3.92 8.31
CA PRO A 65 11.88 2.79 9.12
C PRO A 65 10.38 2.56 9.08
N GLU A 66 9.59 3.58 8.72
CA GLU A 66 8.14 3.50 8.70
C GLU A 66 7.59 3.06 7.34
N MET A 67 8.44 2.93 6.32
CA MET A 67 8.00 2.67 4.96
C MET A 67 7.20 1.36 4.86
N GLU A 68 7.70 0.29 5.46
CA GLU A 68 7.02 -1.01 5.47
C GLU A 68 5.67 -0.92 6.17
N THR A 69 5.64 -0.37 7.39
CA THR A 69 4.41 -0.22 8.17
C THR A 69 3.36 0.62 7.44
N ARG A 70 3.75 1.70 6.75
CA ARG A 70 2.80 2.51 5.97
C ARG A 70 2.24 1.79 4.75
N HIS A 71 2.99 0.89 4.12
CA HIS A 71 2.54 0.15 2.94
C HIS A 71 1.72 -1.08 3.32
N LEU A 72 2.18 -1.86 4.29
CA LEU A 72 1.64 -3.20 4.57
C LEU A 72 0.97 -3.30 5.94
N GLY A 73 1.44 -2.57 6.96
CA GLY A 73 1.01 -2.78 8.35
C GLY A 73 -0.48 -2.54 8.64
N TRP A 74 -1.17 -1.79 7.78
CA TRP A 74 -2.61 -1.57 7.90
C TRP A 74 -3.44 -2.63 7.17
N LEU A 75 -2.85 -3.41 6.25
CA LEU A 75 -3.54 -4.46 5.51
C LEU A 75 -3.91 -5.64 6.41
N ASP A 76 -3.04 -5.99 7.36
CA ASP A 76 -3.29 -7.07 8.33
C ASP A 76 -4.52 -6.80 9.22
N MET A 77 -4.86 -5.52 9.45
CA MET A 77 -6.01 -5.13 10.27
C MET A 77 -7.34 -5.14 9.50
N VAL A 78 -7.29 -5.00 8.17
CA VAL A 78 -8.49 -4.72 7.34
C VAL A 78 -8.82 -5.83 6.36
N LEU A 79 -7.84 -6.67 6.02
CA LEU A 79 -8.09 -7.85 5.22
C LEU A 79 -8.45 -9.01 6.14
N PRO A 80 -9.51 -9.78 5.84
CA PRO A 80 -9.82 -10.98 6.60
C PRO A 80 -8.61 -11.90 6.56
N ALA A 81 -8.31 -12.55 7.70
CA ALA A 81 -7.35 -13.63 7.73
C ALA A 81 -7.73 -14.62 6.62
N GLN A 82 -6.75 -15.01 5.80
CA GLN A 82 -6.97 -15.98 4.73
C GLN A 82 -7.18 -17.37 5.36
N GLY A 83 -8.34 -17.56 5.99
CA GLY A 83 -8.79 -18.80 6.61
C GLY A 83 -9.80 -19.47 5.69
N GLU A 84 -9.38 -20.61 5.13
CA GLU A 84 -10.21 -21.72 4.68
C GLU A 84 -11.44 -21.37 3.82
N HIS A 85 -11.23 -21.28 2.50
CA HIS A 85 -12.23 -21.93 1.64
C HIS A 85 -12.18 -23.42 1.98
N ARG A 86 -13.07 -23.84 2.89
CA ARG A 86 -13.49 -25.24 3.00
C ARG A 86 -13.91 -25.65 1.60
N SER A 87 -13.13 -26.51 0.96
CA SER A 87 -13.66 -27.45 -0.02
C SER A 87 -14.66 -28.34 0.72
N GLY A 88 -15.91 -27.90 0.76
CA GLY A 88 -17.08 -28.75 0.85
C GLY A 88 -17.84 -28.60 -0.46
N ASP A 89 -18.51 -29.66 -0.87
CA ASP A 89 -19.19 -29.94 -2.15
C ASP A 89 -18.23 -30.67 -3.13
N ASP A 90 -18.33 -31.98 -3.40
CA ASP A 90 -19.32 -33.05 -3.14
C ASP A 90 -18.56 -34.39 -2.98
#